data_AF-A0A7W7HV39-F1
#
_entry.id   AF-A0A7W7HV39-F1
#
_cell.length_a   1.000
_cell.length_b   1.000
_cell.length_c   1.000
_cell.angle_alpha   90.00
_cell.angle_beta   90.00
_cell.angle_gamma   90.00
#
_symmetry.space_group_name_H-M   'P 1'
#
loop_
_entity.id
_entity.type
_entity.pdbx_description
1 polymer ?
#
loop_
_entity_poly.entity_id
_entity_poly.type
_entity_poly.pdbx_seq_one_letter_code
_entity_poly.pdbx_strand_id
1 'polypeptide(L)'
;MTEDPSERFGKACPVCRQQLGSGAPPVDRQTGRFLMPPSFRLEVGAPDGRNGLPWRVKMLAGNYRPAESTDPVFNEHEIDFSYLLCGGGHIFPDAALVFHSGPARGADNVQQKIDDWNMVAAMGAPASGKTYLLVRMLRQNLDNLTHWSAQNDPGRIRLRKLSPLEELPLTARISKYNETRNTGEAIQPTGTDRQATPAGMLDDQLRDALAAIQELIRRTVVDGDRRAKQWGRQFRQPLVLRTDTGDRRTWTGVADLPGELFDEQGTNRREAGMLRSFDALLWVVDPAVAPNATDWMATESVTEERLLLNGSLRPGTVSAYGAEVVRGNRESIQDGIGEQITMVDGLFATDEGRPLQMLIAITKCDLIRAALERPGLTLPDIGAPGDVERGTASYLAFAVERWAQRSTPADPGAAQLLTYLWGASSTEPAVRQRRAVQVARGLLGHFSKADEFWKLVHVGTANEVHIPGGDVMAEVPQHIRVPSIDEHLDSALRPGSDAQILLRDLIMSAVGCGLAYGLGQQSALYRMHREPWITLRFFLCSPLATVPIAVDDIRLKPLDPRSRFPRVEDRAAALTQLLLAVLGRARR
;
A
#
# COMPACT_ATOMS: atom_id res chain seq x y z
N MET A 1 33.74 15.38 0.17
CA MET A 1 33.48 14.05 0.78
C MET A 1 32.04 13.68 0.48
N THR A 2 31.80 12.66 -0.35
CA THR A 2 30.45 12.12 -0.56
C THR A 2 30.07 11.30 0.66
N GLU A 3 29.11 11.80 1.43
CA GLU A 3 28.42 11.10 2.52
C GLU A 3 28.01 9.69 2.06
N ASP A 4 28.26 8.67 2.89
CA ASP A 4 27.92 7.29 2.55
C ASP A 4 26.40 7.14 2.53
N PRO A 5 25.78 6.74 1.40
CA PRO A 5 24.34 6.48 1.36
C PRO A 5 23.88 5.45 2.40
N SER A 6 24.77 4.60 2.90
CA SER A 6 24.44 3.63 3.95
C SER A 6 24.14 4.25 5.32
N GLU A 7 24.60 5.48 5.59
CA GLU A 7 24.26 6.22 6.81
C GLU A 7 22.82 6.74 6.79
N ARG A 8 22.31 7.07 5.60
CA ARG A 8 20.93 7.56 5.39
C ARG A 8 19.94 6.40 5.17
N PHE A 9 20.33 5.42 4.36
CA PHE A 9 19.41 4.38 3.88
C PHE A 9 19.68 3.01 4.48
N GLY A 10 20.81 2.80 5.15
CA GLY A 10 21.23 1.48 5.62
C GLY A 10 21.99 0.66 4.57
N LYS A 11 22.50 -0.50 5.00
CA LYS A 11 23.46 -1.31 4.22
C LYS A 11 22.83 -2.38 3.33
N ALA A 12 21.51 -2.56 3.42
CA ALA A 12 20.77 -3.59 2.70
C ALA A 12 19.55 -3.00 2.02
N CYS A 13 19.28 -3.48 0.81
CA CYS A 13 18.08 -3.16 0.06
C CYS A 13 16.84 -3.58 0.86
N PRO A 14 15.81 -2.74 0.96
CA PRO A 14 14.63 -3.03 1.76
C PRO A 14 13.66 -3.95 1.01
N VAL A 15 13.94 -4.20 -0.28
CA VAL A 15 13.15 -5.03 -1.18
C VAL A 15 13.73 -6.43 -1.32
N CYS A 16 15.05 -6.55 -1.56
CA CYS A 16 15.70 -7.83 -1.80
C CYS A 16 16.85 -8.19 -0.85
N ARG A 17 17.09 -7.36 0.18
CA ARG A 17 18.17 -7.52 1.17
C ARG A 17 19.59 -7.61 0.60
N GLN A 18 19.76 -7.43 -0.72
CA GLN A 18 21.07 -7.30 -1.36
C GLN A 18 21.77 -6.04 -0.86
N GLN A 19 23.10 -6.00 -1.00
CA GLN A 19 23.89 -4.87 -0.53
C GLN A 19 23.40 -3.54 -1.10
N LEU A 20 23.39 -2.52 -0.24
CA LEU A 20 23.08 -1.13 -0.57
C LEU A 20 24.13 -0.20 0.06
N GLY A 21 24.50 0.86 -0.66
CA GLY A 21 25.46 1.87 -0.17
C GLY A 21 26.92 1.54 -0.49
N SER A 22 27.85 2.20 0.20
CA SER A 22 29.29 2.13 -0.14
C SER A 22 30.03 0.90 0.41
N GLY A 23 29.39 0.13 1.28
CA GLY A 23 29.98 -1.10 1.82
C GLY A 23 30.41 -2.04 0.69
N ALA A 24 31.65 -2.54 0.76
CA ALA A 24 32.11 -3.56 -0.19
C ALA A 24 31.51 -4.93 0.16
N PRO A 25 31.07 -5.72 -0.84
CA PRO A 25 30.70 -7.10 -0.58
C PRO A 25 31.89 -7.92 -0.09
N PRO A 26 31.65 -9.04 0.61
CA PRO A 26 32.71 -9.98 0.93
C PRO A 26 33.43 -10.45 -0.34
N VAL A 27 34.75 -10.56 -0.26
CA VAL A 27 35.62 -10.96 -1.38
C VAL A 27 35.98 -12.44 -1.24
N ASP A 28 35.91 -13.16 -2.35
CA ASP A 28 36.44 -14.51 -2.44
C ASP A 28 37.97 -14.49 -2.39
N ARG A 29 38.55 -15.23 -1.43
CA ARG A 29 40.00 -15.20 -1.20
C ARG A 29 40.82 -15.80 -2.35
N GLN A 30 40.22 -16.67 -3.17
CA GLN A 30 40.93 -17.35 -4.26
C GLN A 30 40.98 -16.48 -5.52
N THR A 31 39.85 -15.87 -5.88
CA THR A 31 39.72 -15.11 -7.12
C THR A 31 39.93 -13.61 -6.94
N GLY A 32 39.92 -13.10 -5.71
CA GLY A 32 39.97 -11.67 -5.40
C GLY A 32 38.71 -10.90 -5.85
N ARG A 33 37.67 -11.61 -6.29
CA ARG A 33 36.40 -11.04 -6.79
C ARG A 33 35.36 -11.00 -5.68
N PHE A 34 34.38 -10.11 -5.82
CA PHE A 34 33.25 -10.05 -4.88
C PHE A 34 32.41 -11.34 -4.96
N LEU A 35 31.95 -11.83 -3.81
CA LEU A 35 31.04 -12.99 -3.72
C LEU A 35 29.62 -12.66 -4.21
N MET A 36 29.27 -11.38 -4.29
CA MET A 36 27.97 -10.90 -4.74
C MET A 36 28.09 -9.53 -5.38
N PRO A 37 27.13 -9.12 -6.24
CA PRO A 37 27.21 -7.83 -6.91
C PRO A 37 27.21 -6.66 -5.91
N PRO A 38 28.07 -5.65 -6.11
CA PRO A 38 28.09 -4.44 -5.29
C PRO A 38 26.95 -3.49 -5.66
N SER A 39 26.83 -2.39 -4.90
CA SER A 39 25.95 -1.29 -5.25
C SER A 39 26.57 -0.35 -6.29
N PHE A 40 25.71 0.33 -7.04
CA PHE A 40 26.10 1.31 -8.05
C PHE A 40 25.42 2.65 -7.79
N ARG A 41 26.02 3.74 -8.25
CA ARG A 41 25.37 5.03 -8.40
C ARG A 41 25.18 5.30 -9.89
N LEU A 42 23.98 5.70 -10.28
CA LEU A 42 23.62 6.12 -11.62
C LEU A 42 23.30 7.61 -11.59
N GLU A 43 24.02 8.39 -12.36
CA GLU A 43 23.76 9.82 -12.57
C GLU A 43 23.24 9.99 -13.99
N VAL A 44 22.18 10.77 -14.14
CA VAL A 44 21.49 11.00 -15.42
C VAL A 44 21.40 12.50 -15.65
N GLY A 45 21.85 12.96 -16.81
CA GLY A 45 21.76 14.36 -17.21
C GLY A 45 20.51 14.69 -18.01
N ALA A 46 20.41 15.93 -18.46
CA ALA A 46 19.28 16.42 -19.24
C ALA A 46 19.15 15.73 -20.61
N PRO A 47 17.93 15.53 -21.11
CA PRO A 47 17.73 14.93 -22.43
C PRO A 47 18.33 15.81 -23.54
N ASP A 48 18.94 15.17 -24.53
CA ASP A 48 19.43 15.82 -25.73
C ASP A 48 18.29 16.19 -26.70
N GLY A 49 18.62 16.83 -27.83
CA GLY A 49 17.65 17.19 -28.87
C GLY A 49 16.95 16.00 -29.56
N ARG A 50 17.30 14.76 -29.21
CA ARG A 50 16.72 13.49 -29.70
C ARG A 50 16.06 12.68 -28.57
N ASN A 51 15.88 13.28 -27.39
CA ASN A 51 15.37 12.65 -26.16
C ASN A 51 16.26 11.53 -25.59
N GLY A 52 17.53 11.42 -26.02
CA GLY A 52 18.52 10.57 -25.38
C GLY A 52 18.98 11.19 -24.05
N LEU A 53 19.15 10.36 -23.01
CA LEU A 53 19.59 10.81 -21.70
C LEU A 53 21.07 10.43 -21.47
N PRO A 54 21.97 11.40 -21.24
CA PRO A 54 23.36 11.10 -20.89
C PRO A 54 23.43 10.51 -19.49
N TRP A 55 24.34 9.56 -19.26
CA TRP A 55 24.41 8.86 -17.98
C TRP A 55 25.84 8.49 -17.57
N ARG A 56 26.03 8.33 -16.25
CA ARG A 56 27.24 7.79 -15.63
C ARG A 56 26.89 6.74 -14.59
N VAL A 57 27.55 5.59 -14.67
CA VAL A 57 27.46 4.50 -13.69
C VAL A 57 28.79 4.40 -12.94
N LYS A 58 28.73 4.54 -11.62
CA LYS A 58 29.86 4.35 -10.71
C LYS A 58 29.59 3.17 -9.78
N MET A 59 30.54 2.24 -9.71
CA MET A 59 30.52 1.22 -8.65
C MET A 59 30.89 1.87 -7.32
N LEU A 60 30.11 1.63 -6.27
CA LEU A 60 30.37 2.24 -4.97
C LEU A 60 31.41 1.48 -4.14
N ALA A 61 31.59 0.19 -4.43
CA ALA A 61 32.66 -0.62 -3.85
C ALA A 61 33.95 -0.49 -4.69
N GLY A 62 35.08 -0.26 -4.02
CA GLY A 62 36.38 -0.14 -4.67
C GLY A 62 36.56 1.15 -5.47
N ASN A 63 37.67 1.24 -6.20
CA ASN A 63 38.06 2.40 -7.02
C ASN A 63 38.06 2.06 -8.51
N TYR A 64 36.93 1.57 -9.03
CA TYR A 64 36.78 1.28 -10.46
C TYR A 64 36.45 2.55 -11.26
N ARG A 65 36.98 2.64 -12.48
CA ARG A 65 36.66 3.74 -13.39
C ARG A 65 35.15 3.73 -13.70
N PRO A 66 34.45 4.88 -13.60
CA PRO A 66 33.05 4.99 -14.00
C PRO A 66 32.86 4.63 -15.48
N ALA A 67 31.69 4.07 -15.80
CA ALA A 67 31.24 3.93 -17.18
C ALA A 67 30.29 5.09 -17.50
N GLU A 68 30.43 5.68 -18.68
CA GLU A 68 29.71 6.90 -19.07
C GLU A 68 29.19 6.76 -20.49
N SER A 69 28.06 7.40 -20.78
CA SER A 69 27.50 7.47 -22.12
C SER A 69 28.39 8.33 -23.03
N THR A 70 28.57 7.88 -24.27
CA THR A 70 29.30 8.63 -25.31
C THR A 70 28.38 9.29 -26.32
N ASP A 71 27.12 8.87 -26.40
CA ASP A 71 26.10 9.44 -27.28
C ASP A 71 24.70 9.25 -26.65
N PRO A 72 24.13 10.30 -26.03
CA PRO A 72 24.72 11.62 -25.78
C PRO A 72 25.90 11.56 -24.78
N VAL A 73 26.85 12.47 -24.92
CA VAL A 73 28.04 12.55 -24.04
C VAL A 73 27.63 12.97 -22.63
N PHE A 74 28.14 12.26 -21.61
CA PHE A 74 27.92 12.63 -20.23
C PHE A 74 28.73 13.87 -19.80
N ASN A 75 28.08 14.81 -19.12
CA ASN A 75 28.70 15.99 -18.53
C ASN A 75 28.45 15.97 -17.01
N GLU A 76 29.52 15.93 -16.22
CA GLU A 76 29.43 15.82 -14.76
C GLU A 76 28.88 17.07 -14.06
N HIS A 77 28.81 18.19 -14.77
CA HIS A 77 28.23 19.44 -14.26
C HIS A 77 26.73 19.57 -14.58
N GLU A 78 26.17 18.67 -15.41
CA GLU A 78 24.77 18.72 -15.88
C GLU A 78 23.99 17.48 -15.45
N ILE A 79 24.04 17.16 -14.15
CA ILE A 79 23.32 16.03 -13.57
C ILE A 79 21.92 16.47 -13.12
N ASP A 80 20.89 15.93 -13.77
CA ASP A 80 19.49 16.19 -13.43
C ASP A 80 19.00 15.27 -12.30
N PHE A 81 19.46 14.01 -12.31
CA PHE A 81 19.04 12.99 -11.34
C PHE A 81 20.19 12.10 -10.89
N SER A 82 20.18 11.71 -9.62
CA SER A 82 21.09 10.70 -9.08
C SER A 82 20.32 9.58 -8.39
N TYR A 83 20.68 8.34 -8.71
CA TYR A 83 20.08 7.12 -8.18
C TYR A 83 21.15 6.22 -7.56
N LEU A 84 20.75 5.52 -6.50
CA LEU A 84 21.45 4.44 -5.87
C LEU A 84 20.84 3.10 -6.32
N LEU A 85 21.68 2.17 -6.79
CA LEU A 85 21.25 0.85 -7.25
C LEU A 85 21.83 -0.20 -6.32
N CYS A 86 20.97 -1.04 -5.74
CA CYS A 86 21.43 -2.14 -4.89
C CYS A 86 22.11 -3.24 -5.72
N GLY A 87 22.80 -4.17 -5.06
CA GLY A 87 23.39 -5.36 -5.71
C GLY A 87 22.40 -6.27 -6.44
N GLY A 88 21.10 -6.16 -6.13
CA GLY A 88 20.03 -6.85 -6.86
C GLY A 88 19.48 -6.07 -8.06
N GLY A 89 19.78 -4.77 -8.16
CA GLY A 89 19.40 -3.89 -9.26
C GLY A 89 18.29 -2.87 -8.98
N HIS A 90 17.58 -2.94 -7.85
CA HIS A 90 16.58 -1.91 -7.49
C HIS A 90 17.17 -0.51 -7.47
N ILE A 91 16.43 0.43 -8.06
CA ILE A 91 16.80 1.82 -8.31
C ILE A 91 16.13 2.69 -7.25
N PHE A 92 16.92 3.40 -6.46
CA PHE A 92 16.48 4.29 -5.39
C PHE A 92 16.94 5.71 -5.69
N PRO A 93 16.11 6.73 -5.48
CA PRO A 93 16.56 8.11 -5.63
C PRO A 93 17.55 8.48 -4.53
N ASP A 94 18.72 9.01 -4.88
CA ASP A 94 19.70 9.51 -3.90
C ASP A 94 19.52 11.02 -3.68
N ALA A 95 19.46 11.77 -4.78
CA ALA A 95 19.21 13.20 -4.82
C ALA A 95 18.46 13.60 -6.09
N ALA A 96 17.64 14.66 -5.99
CA ALA A 96 16.91 15.23 -7.12
C ALA A 96 17.10 16.75 -7.19
N LEU A 97 17.09 17.30 -8.40
CA LEU A 97 17.00 18.75 -8.60
C LEU A 97 15.62 19.26 -8.17
N VAL A 98 15.60 20.39 -7.47
CA VAL A 98 14.37 21.12 -7.18
C VAL A 98 13.95 21.88 -8.41
N PHE A 99 12.88 21.42 -9.07
CA PHE A 99 12.17 22.29 -10.01
C PHE A 99 11.56 23.44 -9.20
N HIS A 100 12.26 24.56 -9.16
CA HIS A 100 11.62 25.84 -8.87
C HIS A 100 10.72 26.11 -10.07
N SER A 101 9.43 26.32 -9.83
CA SER A 101 8.52 26.87 -10.83
C SER A 101 8.95 28.31 -11.13
N GLY A 102 9.93 28.47 -12.03
CA GLY A 102 10.51 29.74 -12.45
C GLY A 102 11.62 29.53 -13.49
N PRO A 103 11.89 30.51 -14.37
CA PRO A 103 12.79 30.36 -15.52
C PRO A 103 14.29 30.35 -15.17
N ALA A 104 14.67 30.39 -13.89
CA ALA A 104 16.07 30.47 -13.49
C ALA A 104 16.64 29.07 -13.15
N ARG A 105 17.29 28.44 -14.13
CA ARG A 105 18.31 27.41 -13.87
C ARG A 105 19.56 28.12 -13.30
N GLY A 106 19.60 28.32 -11.98
CA GLY A 106 20.78 28.90 -11.32
C GLY A 106 21.94 27.92 -11.27
N ALA A 107 23.18 28.43 -11.33
CA ALA A 107 24.41 27.64 -11.23
C ALA A 107 24.58 26.93 -9.86
N ASP A 108 23.82 27.36 -8.85
CA ASP A 108 23.72 26.71 -7.53
C ASP A 108 22.52 25.75 -7.48
N ASN A 109 22.51 24.78 -8.39
CA ASN A 109 21.54 23.70 -8.38
C ASN A 109 21.72 22.86 -7.11
N VAL A 110 21.06 23.26 -6.02
CA VAL A 110 21.06 22.53 -4.75
C VAL A 110 20.40 21.17 -4.99
N GLN A 111 21.22 20.14 -5.20
CA GLN A 111 20.78 18.75 -5.16
C GLN A 111 20.16 18.50 -3.79
N GLN A 112 18.83 18.35 -3.76
CA GLN A 112 18.12 18.07 -2.53
C GLN A 112 18.11 16.56 -2.31
N LYS A 113 18.72 16.15 -1.20
CA LYS A 113 18.86 14.75 -0.78
C LYS A 113 17.53 14.21 -0.23
N ILE A 114 17.30 12.91 -0.40
CA ILE A 114 16.22 12.15 0.24
C ILE A 114 16.62 11.81 1.68
N ASP A 115 15.88 12.26 2.67
CA ASP A 115 16.24 12.06 4.08
C ASP A 115 15.88 10.67 4.58
N ASP A 116 14.84 10.06 4.00
CA ASP A 116 14.34 8.78 4.45
C ASP A 116 13.62 7.97 3.38
N TRP A 117 13.46 6.67 3.65
CA TRP A 117 12.64 5.76 2.85
C TRP A 117 11.63 4.97 3.67
N ASN A 118 10.55 4.57 3.01
CA ASN A 118 9.55 3.67 3.54
C ASN A 118 9.18 2.64 2.47
N MET A 119 9.09 1.37 2.83
CA MET A 119 8.71 0.29 1.92
C MET A 119 7.43 -0.39 2.36
N VAL A 120 6.43 -0.37 1.47
CA VAL A 120 5.17 -1.08 1.67
C VAL A 120 5.01 -2.16 0.60
N ALA A 121 4.45 -3.31 0.97
CA ALA A 121 4.10 -4.34 0.00
C ALA A 121 2.61 -4.66 0.04
N ALA A 122 1.95 -4.62 -1.11
CA ALA A 122 0.57 -5.02 -1.26
C ALA A 122 0.46 -6.49 -1.67
N MET A 123 -0.40 -7.24 -0.99
CA MET A 123 -0.62 -8.68 -1.15
C MET A 123 -2.12 -8.95 -1.35
N GLY A 124 -2.46 -9.94 -2.17
CA GLY A 124 -3.85 -10.31 -2.45
C GLY A 124 -3.94 -11.16 -3.70
N ALA A 125 -5.02 -11.92 -3.82
CA ALA A 125 -5.27 -12.80 -4.96
C ALA A 125 -5.32 -12.04 -6.30
N PRO A 126 -5.08 -12.70 -7.45
CA PRO A 126 -5.28 -12.09 -8.76
C PRO A 126 -6.67 -11.47 -8.92
N ALA A 127 -6.72 -10.28 -9.52
CA ALA A 127 -7.95 -9.49 -9.70
C ALA A 127 -8.71 -9.10 -8.40
N SER A 128 -8.05 -9.16 -7.25
CA SER A 128 -8.55 -8.59 -5.96
C SER A 128 -8.71 -7.06 -5.97
N GLY A 129 -8.39 -6.38 -7.08
CA GLY A 129 -8.41 -4.92 -7.18
C GLY A 129 -7.16 -4.24 -6.60
N LYS A 130 -6.16 -5.00 -6.16
CA LYS A 130 -4.92 -4.51 -5.55
C LYS A 130 -4.14 -3.50 -6.40
N THR A 131 -3.80 -3.82 -7.65
CA THR A 131 -3.09 -2.88 -8.54
C THR A 131 -3.88 -1.58 -8.71
N TYR A 132 -5.22 -1.69 -8.78
CA TYR A 132 -6.10 -0.54 -8.95
C TYR A 132 -6.18 0.32 -7.68
N LEU A 133 -6.30 -0.32 -6.52
CA LEU A 133 -6.17 0.32 -5.20
C LEU A 133 -4.87 1.13 -5.14
N LEU A 134 -3.74 0.51 -5.51
CA LEU A 134 -2.44 1.18 -5.53
C LEU A 134 -2.46 2.39 -6.47
N VAL A 135 -2.78 2.22 -7.76
CA VAL A 135 -2.76 3.34 -8.73
C VAL A 135 -3.66 4.50 -8.29
N ARG A 136 -4.85 4.22 -7.71
CA ARG A 136 -5.74 5.26 -7.18
C ARG A 136 -5.17 5.96 -5.97
N MET A 137 -4.70 5.19 -4.99
CA MET A 137 -4.10 5.71 -3.77
C MET A 137 -2.89 6.61 -4.09
N LEU A 138 -1.98 6.15 -4.95
CA LEU A 138 -0.78 6.88 -5.37
C LEU A 138 -1.09 8.17 -6.14
N ARG A 139 -2.31 8.31 -6.68
CA ARG A 139 -2.77 9.49 -7.43
C ARG A 139 -3.54 10.49 -6.58
N GLN A 140 -3.83 10.20 -5.31
CA GLN A 140 -4.55 11.15 -4.47
C GLN A 140 -3.70 12.33 -4.05
N ASN A 141 -4.29 13.53 -4.08
CA ASN A 141 -3.63 14.72 -3.54
C ASN A 141 -4.04 14.97 -2.09
N LEU A 142 -3.05 15.12 -1.21
CA LEU A 142 -3.21 15.42 0.21
C LEU A 142 -3.15 16.92 0.52
N ASP A 143 -2.96 17.79 -0.49
CA ASP A 143 -2.95 19.23 -0.31
C ASP A 143 -4.34 19.79 0.00
N ASN A 144 -4.61 20.18 1.25
CA ASN A 144 -5.83 20.89 1.65
C ASN A 144 -5.75 22.40 1.34
N LEU A 145 -6.03 22.77 0.08
CA LEU A 145 -5.91 24.15 -0.41
C LEU A 145 -6.87 25.16 0.27
N THR A 146 -7.96 24.68 0.88
CA THR A 146 -8.99 25.52 1.53
C THR A 146 -8.59 26.06 2.90
N HIS A 147 -7.62 25.43 3.58
CA HIS A 147 -7.22 25.83 4.94
C HIS A 147 -5.72 26.11 5.10
N TRP A 148 -4.88 25.76 4.12
CA TRP A 148 -3.42 25.97 4.23
C TRP A 148 -2.94 27.07 3.31
N SER A 149 -2.95 28.31 3.81
CA SER A 149 -2.43 29.49 3.12
C SER A 149 -0.90 29.63 3.18
N ALA A 150 -0.20 28.79 3.96
CA ALA A 150 1.24 28.87 4.11
C ALA A 150 1.99 27.97 3.12
N GLN A 151 2.86 28.56 2.30
CA GLN A 151 3.81 27.82 1.44
C GLN A 151 4.86 27.02 2.24
N ASN A 152 4.96 27.17 3.57
CA ASN A 152 6.00 26.56 4.41
C ASN A 152 5.42 25.83 5.64
N ASP A 153 4.24 25.24 5.54
CA ASP A 153 3.63 24.50 6.66
C ASP A 153 4.36 23.16 6.92
N PRO A 154 4.86 22.92 8.16
CA PRO A 154 5.58 21.70 8.51
C PRO A 154 4.74 20.42 8.47
N GLY A 155 3.41 20.51 8.48
CA GLY A 155 2.49 19.36 8.40
C GLY A 155 2.09 18.96 6.98
N ARG A 156 2.36 19.81 5.98
CA ARG A 156 1.89 19.59 4.60
C ARG A 156 2.67 18.47 3.91
N ILE A 157 1.96 17.48 3.37
CA ILE A 157 2.54 16.45 2.50
C ILE A 157 2.44 16.89 1.03
N ARG A 158 3.58 17.17 0.39
CA ARG A 158 3.63 17.52 -1.03
C ARG A 158 4.06 16.34 -1.88
N LEU A 159 3.22 15.93 -2.82
CA LEU A 159 3.64 15.02 -3.89
C LEU A 159 4.53 15.75 -4.89
N ARG A 160 5.71 15.19 -5.16
CA ARG A 160 6.65 15.72 -6.16
C ARG A 160 6.49 15.02 -7.50
N LYS A 161 6.82 15.75 -8.57
CA LYS A 161 6.93 15.17 -9.91
C LYS A 161 8.00 14.07 -9.89
N LEU A 162 7.62 12.88 -10.34
CA LEU A 162 8.50 11.74 -10.48
C LEU A 162 9.48 11.98 -11.63
N SER A 163 10.70 11.45 -11.51
CA SER A 163 11.64 11.40 -12.62
C SER A 163 11.23 10.32 -13.63
N PRO A 164 11.77 10.32 -14.86
CA PRO A 164 11.40 9.33 -15.88
C PRO A 164 11.53 7.88 -15.40
N LEU A 165 12.64 7.53 -14.73
CA LEU A 165 12.83 6.18 -14.19
C LEU A 165 11.83 5.82 -13.08
N GLU A 166 11.31 6.79 -12.34
CA GLU A 166 10.34 6.55 -11.27
C GLU A 166 8.90 6.47 -11.77
N GLU A 167 8.61 7.21 -12.83
CA GLU A 167 7.27 7.28 -13.42
C GLU A 167 6.94 6.01 -14.23
N LEU A 168 7.94 5.31 -14.78
CA LEU A 168 7.71 4.17 -15.66
C LEU A 168 6.91 3.02 -15.02
N PRO A 169 7.26 2.53 -13.81
CA PRO A 169 6.46 1.47 -13.20
C PRO A 169 5.01 1.92 -12.99
N LEU A 170 4.78 3.19 -12.64
CA LEU A 170 3.44 3.74 -12.47
C LEU A 170 2.70 3.83 -13.80
N THR A 171 3.35 4.34 -14.86
CA THR A 171 2.78 4.46 -16.22
C THR A 171 2.44 3.09 -16.82
N ALA A 172 3.31 2.09 -16.65
CA ALA A 172 3.03 0.72 -17.08
C ALA A 172 1.78 0.15 -16.37
N ARG A 173 1.63 0.41 -15.06
CA ARG A 173 0.44 0.00 -14.30
C ARG A 173 -0.83 0.72 -14.73
N ILE A 174 -0.74 2.02 -15.01
CA ILE A 174 -1.85 2.81 -15.56
C ILE A 174 -2.26 2.27 -16.94
N SER A 175 -1.29 1.92 -17.79
CA SER A 175 -1.54 1.35 -19.12
C SER A 175 -2.29 0.03 -19.03
N LYS A 176 -1.80 -0.91 -18.21
CA LYS A 176 -2.48 -2.20 -17.94
C LYS A 176 -3.88 -2.04 -17.38
N TYR A 177 -4.08 -1.06 -16.51
CA TYR A 177 -5.41 -0.73 -16.03
C TYR A 177 -6.33 -0.26 -17.17
N ASN A 178 -5.87 0.67 -18.00
CA ASN A 178 -6.66 1.17 -19.13
C ASN A 178 -6.96 0.05 -20.14
N GLU A 179 -6.03 -0.89 -20.32
CA GLU A 179 -6.25 -2.09 -21.13
C GLU A 179 -7.35 -2.96 -20.54
N THR A 180 -7.26 -3.34 -19.26
CA THR A 180 -8.33 -4.06 -18.55
C THR A 180 -9.68 -3.36 -18.63
N ARG A 181 -9.69 -2.02 -18.60
CA ARG A 181 -10.92 -1.24 -18.77
C ARG A 181 -11.51 -1.37 -20.17
N ASN A 182 -10.67 -1.40 -21.20
CA ASN A 182 -11.09 -1.48 -22.59
C ASN A 182 -11.45 -2.90 -23.04
N THR A 183 -10.63 -3.88 -22.69
CA THR A 183 -10.78 -5.29 -23.11
C THR A 183 -11.66 -6.09 -22.16
N GLY A 184 -11.77 -5.61 -20.92
CA GLY A 184 -12.38 -6.35 -19.83
C GLY A 184 -11.51 -7.47 -19.25
N GLU A 185 -10.32 -7.72 -19.78
CA GLU A 185 -9.45 -8.78 -19.28
C GLU A 185 -8.83 -8.41 -17.95
N ALA A 186 -8.72 -9.36 -17.01
CA ALA A 186 -8.14 -9.08 -15.71
C ALA A 186 -6.63 -8.76 -15.83
N ILE A 187 -6.15 -7.83 -15.01
CA ILE A 187 -4.72 -7.50 -14.92
C ILE A 187 -3.97 -8.78 -14.53
N GLN A 188 -3.08 -9.24 -15.42
CA GLN A 188 -2.25 -10.41 -15.19
C GLN A 188 -1.39 -10.26 -13.92
N PRO A 189 -1.05 -11.37 -13.23
CA PRO A 189 -0.16 -11.34 -12.08
C PRO A 189 1.12 -10.56 -12.37
N THR A 190 1.59 -9.83 -11.37
CA THR A 190 2.68 -8.86 -11.52
C THR A 190 4.06 -9.48 -11.79
N GLY A 191 4.18 -10.81 -11.74
CA GLY A 191 5.43 -11.55 -11.93
C GLY A 191 5.87 -11.76 -13.39
N THR A 192 5.04 -11.43 -14.38
CA THR A 192 5.32 -11.70 -15.80
C THR A 192 5.91 -10.50 -16.57
N ASP A 193 6.01 -9.33 -15.94
CA ASP A 193 6.30 -8.07 -16.62
C ASP A 193 7.79 -7.71 -16.66
N ARG A 194 8.46 -8.08 -17.76
CA ARG A 194 9.88 -7.75 -17.96
C ARG A 194 10.15 -6.24 -17.96
N GLN A 195 9.21 -5.42 -18.43
CA GLN A 195 9.35 -3.96 -18.52
C GLN A 195 9.33 -3.29 -17.14
N ALA A 196 8.76 -3.94 -16.13
CA ALA A 196 8.72 -3.44 -14.75
C ALA A 196 9.95 -3.84 -13.90
N THR A 197 10.93 -4.52 -14.50
CA THR A 197 12.18 -4.91 -13.80
C THR A 197 13.23 -3.81 -13.94
N PRO A 198 14.11 -3.59 -12.95
CA PRO A 198 15.18 -2.60 -13.08
C PRO A 198 16.03 -2.75 -14.34
N ALA A 199 16.33 -4.00 -14.75
CA ALA A 199 17.03 -4.24 -15.99
C ALA A 199 16.21 -3.78 -17.21
N GLY A 200 14.92 -4.11 -17.27
CA GLY A 200 14.04 -3.67 -18.35
C GLY A 200 13.91 -2.14 -18.43
N MET A 201 13.81 -1.47 -17.28
CA MET A 201 13.73 0.00 -17.21
C MET A 201 15.00 0.68 -17.70
N LEU A 202 16.18 0.15 -17.35
CA LEU A 202 17.45 0.69 -17.83
C LEU A 202 17.64 0.44 -19.33
N ASP A 203 17.26 -0.74 -19.82
CA ASP A 203 17.34 -1.09 -21.24
C ASP A 203 16.44 -0.20 -22.12
N ASP A 204 15.25 0.14 -21.62
CA ASP A 204 14.26 0.97 -22.33
C ASP A 204 14.62 2.46 -22.35
N GLN A 205 15.20 2.98 -21.26
CA GLN A 205 15.36 4.43 -21.07
C GLN A 205 16.78 4.95 -21.20
N LEU A 206 17.77 4.11 -20.87
CA LEU A 206 19.17 4.50 -20.78
C LEU A 206 19.99 3.54 -21.63
N ARG A 207 20.06 3.87 -22.92
CA ARG A 207 20.82 3.11 -23.91
C ARG A 207 22.22 2.77 -23.39
N ASP A 208 22.57 1.49 -23.46
CA ASP A 208 23.87 0.92 -23.05
C ASP A 208 24.21 0.95 -21.54
N ALA A 209 23.41 1.59 -20.69
CA ALA A 209 23.66 1.65 -19.24
C ALA A 209 23.59 0.27 -18.58
N LEU A 210 22.60 -0.54 -18.94
CA LEU A 210 22.48 -1.92 -18.47
C LEU A 210 23.71 -2.76 -18.87
N ALA A 211 24.16 -2.62 -20.12
CA ALA A 211 25.31 -3.36 -20.63
C ALA A 211 26.60 -2.99 -19.86
N ALA A 212 26.78 -1.71 -19.53
CA ALA A 212 27.90 -1.24 -18.73
C ALA A 212 27.89 -1.81 -17.30
N ILE A 213 26.74 -1.82 -16.63
CA ILE A 213 26.58 -2.44 -15.30
C ILE A 213 26.90 -3.94 -15.36
N GLN A 214 26.33 -4.62 -16.35
CA GLN A 214 26.57 -6.06 -16.55
C GLN A 214 28.05 -6.36 -16.77
N GLU A 215 28.76 -5.53 -17.53
CA GLU A 215 30.18 -5.70 -17.76
C GLU A 215 31.02 -5.51 -16.48
N LEU A 216 30.69 -4.51 -15.67
CA LEU A 216 31.29 -4.33 -14.36
C LEU A 216 31.08 -5.58 -13.47
N ILE A 217 29.88 -6.17 -13.48
CA ILE A 217 29.58 -7.40 -12.73
C ILE A 217 30.39 -8.59 -13.27
N ARG A 218 30.47 -8.77 -14.60
CA ARG A 218 31.23 -9.87 -15.22
C ARG A 218 32.69 -9.90 -14.75
N ARG A 219 33.30 -8.72 -14.65
CA ARG A 219 34.72 -8.57 -14.30
C ARG A 219 34.99 -8.67 -12.80
N THR A 220 34.06 -8.23 -11.96
CA THR A 220 34.33 -8.00 -10.54
C THR A 220 33.71 -9.02 -9.60
N VAL A 221 32.80 -9.87 -10.06
CA VAL A 221 32.04 -10.81 -9.22
C VAL A 221 32.35 -12.27 -9.60
N VAL A 222 32.38 -13.16 -8.60
CA VAL A 222 32.44 -14.62 -8.83
C VAL A 222 31.18 -15.08 -9.57
N ASP A 223 31.34 -15.97 -10.57
CA ASP A 223 30.30 -16.32 -11.56
C ASP A 223 29.74 -15.10 -12.31
N GLY A 224 30.60 -14.11 -12.60
CA GLY A 224 30.20 -12.82 -13.15
C GLY A 224 29.27 -12.90 -14.37
N ASP A 225 29.50 -13.81 -15.32
CA ASP A 225 28.65 -13.98 -16.50
C ASP A 225 27.21 -14.36 -16.16
N ARG A 226 27.03 -15.30 -15.24
CA ARG A 226 25.71 -15.74 -14.78
C ARG A 226 25.03 -14.62 -13.99
N ARG A 227 25.75 -13.97 -13.08
CA ARG A 227 25.20 -12.91 -12.23
C ARG A 227 24.83 -11.66 -13.02
N ALA A 228 25.64 -11.26 -14.01
CA ALA A 228 25.34 -10.15 -14.88
C ALA A 228 24.03 -10.38 -15.66
N LYS A 229 23.80 -11.60 -16.18
CA LYS A 229 22.54 -11.95 -16.87
C LYS A 229 21.32 -11.93 -15.95
N GLN A 230 21.48 -12.14 -14.65
CA GLN A 230 20.40 -12.19 -13.67
C GLN A 230 20.15 -10.84 -12.96
N TRP A 231 21.13 -9.95 -12.96
CA TRP A 231 21.08 -8.66 -12.26
C TRP A 231 19.91 -7.81 -12.75
N GLY A 232 19.14 -7.26 -11.80
CA GLY A 232 17.98 -6.41 -12.09
C GLY A 232 16.79 -7.13 -12.73
N ARG A 233 16.79 -8.47 -12.82
CA ARG A 233 15.69 -9.26 -13.41
C ARG A 233 14.88 -10.09 -12.42
N GLN A 234 15.42 -10.30 -11.23
CA GLN A 234 14.83 -11.22 -10.24
C GLN A 234 13.64 -10.62 -9.49
N PHE A 235 13.62 -9.30 -9.33
CA PHE A 235 12.57 -8.61 -8.58
C PHE A 235 12.24 -7.30 -9.27
N ARG A 236 10.95 -6.93 -9.29
CA ARG A 236 10.45 -5.73 -9.96
C ARG A 236 10.75 -4.47 -9.17
N GLN A 237 10.86 -3.34 -9.87
CA GLN A 237 10.98 -2.05 -9.21
C GLN A 237 9.66 -1.69 -8.52
N PRO A 238 9.68 -1.33 -7.21
CA PRO A 238 8.50 -0.80 -6.53
C PRO A 238 7.99 0.49 -7.18
N LEU A 239 6.68 0.73 -7.08
CA LEU A 239 6.08 2.02 -7.42
C LEU A 239 6.62 3.09 -6.48
N VAL A 240 6.98 4.26 -7.00
CA VAL A 240 7.65 5.30 -6.23
C VAL A 240 6.72 6.47 -5.94
N LEU A 241 6.72 6.91 -4.68
CA LEU A 241 6.17 8.20 -4.26
C LEU A 241 7.29 9.03 -3.62
N ARG A 242 7.42 10.27 -4.10
CA ARG A 242 8.26 11.28 -3.46
C ARG A 242 7.35 12.25 -2.72
N THR A 243 7.57 12.34 -1.41
CA THR A 243 6.81 13.25 -0.54
C THR A 243 7.74 14.11 0.29
N ASP A 244 7.37 15.38 0.42
CA ASP A 244 7.97 16.27 1.41
C ASP A 244 7.00 16.44 2.58
N THR A 245 7.50 16.41 3.82
CA THR A 245 6.74 16.71 5.03
C THR A 245 7.60 17.60 5.93
N GLY A 246 7.24 18.88 6.04
CA GLY A 246 8.11 19.91 6.59
C GLY A 246 9.45 19.97 5.85
N ASP A 247 10.55 19.85 6.59
CA ASP A 247 11.91 19.86 6.03
C ASP A 247 12.44 18.47 5.64
N ARG A 248 11.65 17.41 5.83
CA ARG A 248 12.06 16.02 5.54
C ARG A 248 11.48 15.53 4.22
N ARG A 249 12.32 14.92 3.40
CA ARG A 249 11.93 14.27 2.15
C ARG A 249 11.97 12.76 2.31
N THR A 250 10.84 12.14 2.02
CA THR A 250 10.66 10.69 2.13
C THR A 250 10.39 10.10 0.76
N TRP A 251 11.07 8.99 0.47
CA TRP A 251 10.75 8.10 -0.64
C TRP A 251 9.92 6.93 -0.14
N THR A 252 8.67 6.83 -0.60
CA THR A 252 7.82 5.68 -0.26
C THR A 252 7.71 4.76 -1.48
N GLY A 253 8.30 3.58 -1.37
CA GLY A 253 8.19 2.52 -2.37
C GLY A 253 7.01 1.58 -2.06
N VAL A 254 6.18 1.28 -3.06
CA VAL A 254 5.05 0.35 -2.93
C VAL A 254 5.21 -0.83 -3.89
N ALA A 255 5.44 -2.02 -3.33
CA ALA A 255 5.64 -3.25 -4.07
C ALA A 255 4.32 -4.02 -4.26
N ASP A 256 3.97 -4.38 -5.49
CA ASP A 256 2.72 -5.09 -5.82
C ASP A 256 2.92 -6.62 -5.92
N LEU A 257 2.89 -7.36 -4.80
CA LEU A 257 3.29 -8.78 -4.70
C LEU A 257 2.23 -9.79 -5.20
N PRO A 258 2.56 -10.74 -6.08
CA PRO A 258 1.59 -11.77 -6.51
C PRO A 258 1.07 -12.55 -5.29
N GLY A 259 -0.25 -12.74 -5.21
CA GLY A 259 -0.87 -13.52 -4.13
C GLY A 259 -0.51 -15.00 -4.20
N GLU A 260 -0.16 -15.49 -5.38
CA GLU A 260 0.30 -16.86 -5.62
C GLU A 260 1.69 -17.15 -5.03
N LEU A 261 2.43 -16.12 -4.58
CA LEU A 261 3.64 -16.32 -3.78
C LEU A 261 3.36 -16.99 -2.43
N PHE A 262 2.10 -17.01 -2.01
CA PHE A 262 1.62 -17.52 -0.74
C PHE A 262 0.96 -18.91 -0.89
N ASP A 263 1.07 -19.55 -2.06
CA ASP A 263 0.65 -20.94 -2.25
C ASP A 263 1.70 -21.90 -1.64
N GLU A 264 1.23 -22.87 -0.85
CA GLU A 264 2.06 -23.83 -0.10
C GLU A 264 2.97 -24.69 -0.98
N GLN A 265 2.65 -24.82 -2.29
CA GLN A 265 3.46 -25.59 -3.25
C GLN A 265 4.60 -24.79 -3.90
N GLY A 266 4.76 -23.50 -3.59
CA GLY A 266 5.69 -22.59 -4.26
C GLY A 266 7.15 -22.69 -3.79
N THR A 267 8.07 -22.75 -4.76
CA THR A 267 9.54 -22.63 -4.64
C THR A 267 10.06 -21.30 -4.04
N ASN A 268 9.20 -20.45 -3.48
CA ASN A 268 9.47 -19.05 -3.13
C ASN A 268 9.57 -18.74 -1.63
N ARG A 269 10.03 -19.69 -0.80
CA ARG A 269 10.39 -19.43 0.62
C ARG A 269 11.28 -18.21 0.81
N ARG A 270 12.15 -17.93 -0.17
CA ARG A 270 13.05 -16.76 -0.17
C ARG A 270 12.30 -15.42 -0.26
N GLU A 271 11.16 -15.36 -0.96
CA GLU A 271 10.37 -14.13 -1.09
C GLU A 271 9.44 -13.88 0.09
N ALA A 272 8.85 -14.94 0.65
CA ALA A 272 8.06 -14.83 1.88
C ALA A 272 8.90 -14.38 3.09
N GLY A 273 10.17 -14.83 3.19
CA GLY A 273 11.12 -14.32 4.20
C GLY A 273 11.52 -12.84 4.00
N MET A 274 11.23 -12.24 2.85
CA MET A 274 11.45 -10.79 2.62
C MET A 274 10.24 -9.95 3.03
N LEU A 275 9.09 -10.54 3.34
CA LEU A 275 7.89 -9.76 3.67
C LEU A 275 8.02 -9.03 5.00
N ARG A 276 8.77 -9.60 5.95
CA ARG A 276 9.08 -8.94 7.22
C ARG A 276 10.00 -7.73 7.06
N SER A 277 10.70 -7.61 5.92
CA SER A 277 11.57 -6.46 5.64
C SER A 277 10.84 -5.20 5.22
N PHE A 278 9.57 -5.32 4.84
CA PHE A 278 8.73 -4.16 4.53
C PHE A 278 8.28 -3.50 5.83
N ASP A 279 8.25 -2.17 5.82
CA ASP A 279 7.77 -1.37 6.96
C ASP A 279 6.25 -1.56 7.18
N ALA A 280 5.50 -1.83 6.10
CA ALA A 280 4.11 -2.25 6.18
C ALA A 280 3.72 -3.25 5.09
N LEU A 281 2.71 -4.06 5.38
CA LEU A 281 2.05 -4.94 4.43
C LEU A 281 0.61 -4.49 4.24
N LEU A 282 0.17 -4.38 2.99
CA LEU A 282 -1.19 -4.06 2.59
C LEU A 282 -1.88 -5.33 2.11
N TRP A 283 -2.68 -5.96 2.98
CA TRP A 283 -3.47 -7.13 2.62
C TRP A 283 -4.80 -6.70 2.01
N VAL A 284 -4.98 -7.05 0.73
CA VAL A 284 -6.19 -6.74 -0.03
C VAL A 284 -7.19 -7.87 0.09
N VAL A 285 -8.32 -7.59 0.74
CA VAL A 285 -9.44 -8.50 0.94
C VAL A 285 -10.53 -8.18 -0.08
N ASP A 286 -10.96 -9.20 -0.81
CA ASP A 286 -11.93 -9.09 -1.90
C ASP A 286 -13.30 -9.65 -1.48
N PRO A 287 -14.33 -8.81 -1.26
CA PRO A 287 -15.66 -9.27 -0.91
C PRO A 287 -16.30 -10.20 -1.95
N ALA A 288 -15.90 -10.11 -3.23
CA ALA A 288 -16.50 -10.90 -4.29
C ALA A 288 -16.19 -12.40 -4.19
N VAL A 289 -15.14 -12.76 -3.42
CA VAL A 289 -14.69 -14.14 -3.26
C VAL A 289 -15.05 -14.75 -1.91
N ALA A 290 -15.81 -14.05 -1.07
CA ALA A 290 -16.24 -14.59 0.21
C ALA A 290 -17.08 -15.87 0.03
N PRO A 291 -17.02 -16.84 0.96
CA PRO A 291 -17.70 -18.12 0.83
C PRO A 291 -19.22 -18.01 0.65
N ASN A 292 -19.84 -17.01 1.27
CA ASN A 292 -21.28 -16.73 1.18
C ASN A 292 -21.60 -15.50 0.29
N ALA A 293 -20.63 -15.05 -0.51
CA ALA A 293 -20.74 -13.91 -1.42
C ALA A 293 -22.08 -13.89 -2.16
N THR A 294 -22.48 -15.03 -2.71
CA THR A 294 -23.71 -15.17 -3.49
C THR A 294 -24.97 -14.91 -2.68
N ASP A 295 -24.99 -15.17 -1.38
CA ASP A 295 -26.24 -15.11 -0.59
C ASP A 295 -26.66 -13.66 -0.34
N TRP A 296 -25.69 -12.79 -0.06
CA TRP A 296 -25.91 -11.37 0.17
C TRP A 296 -25.72 -10.51 -1.08
N MET A 297 -25.17 -11.07 -2.18
CA MET A 297 -25.07 -10.37 -3.49
C MET A 297 -26.03 -10.85 -4.57
N ALA A 298 -26.59 -12.07 -4.51
CA ALA A 298 -27.50 -12.57 -5.54
C ALA A 298 -28.96 -12.35 -5.15
N THR A 299 -29.77 -11.93 -6.13
CA THR A 299 -31.22 -12.06 -6.11
C THR A 299 -31.69 -13.00 -7.22
N GLU A 300 -32.85 -13.63 -7.02
CA GLU A 300 -33.55 -14.42 -8.06
C GLU A 300 -34.12 -13.54 -9.19
N SER A 301 -34.08 -12.20 -9.05
CA SER A 301 -34.80 -11.28 -9.96
C SER A 301 -33.92 -10.35 -10.80
N VAL A 302 -32.58 -10.33 -10.66
CA VAL A 302 -31.77 -9.34 -11.40
C VAL A 302 -30.51 -9.96 -12.01
N THR A 303 -30.57 -10.18 -13.33
CA THR A 303 -29.44 -10.56 -14.20
C THR A 303 -28.19 -9.69 -13.99
N GLU A 304 -28.36 -8.43 -13.57
CA GLU A 304 -27.32 -7.41 -13.39
C GLU A 304 -26.40 -7.67 -12.19
N GLU A 305 -26.90 -8.20 -11.07
CA GLU A 305 -26.08 -8.48 -9.87
C GLU A 305 -25.16 -9.69 -10.09
N ARG A 306 -25.66 -10.71 -10.81
CA ARG A 306 -24.84 -11.80 -11.34
C ARG A 306 -23.77 -11.28 -12.31
N LEU A 307 -24.07 -10.28 -13.12
CA LEU A 307 -23.09 -9.66 -14.03
C LEU A 307 -21.99 -8.88 -13.26
N LEU A 308 -22.32 -8.21 -12.16
CA LEU A 308 -21.33 -7.53 -11.28
C LEU A 308 -20.38 -8.52 -10.60
N LEU A 309 -20.94 -9.60 -10.05
CA LEU A 309 -20.18 -10.72 -9.49
C LEU A 309 -19.28 -11.36 -10.54
N ASN A 310 -19.82 -11.68 -11.71
CA ASN A 310 -19.06 -12.29 -12.81
C ASN A 310 -17.98 -11.33 -13.35
N GLY A 311 -18.25 -10.03 -13.40
CA GLY A 311 -17.28 -9.00 -13.77
C GLY A 311 -16.17 -8.80 -12.74
N SER A 312 -16.46 -9.05 -11.46
CA SER A 312 -15.49 -9.05 -10.36
C SER A 312 -14.68 -10.36 -10.27
N LEU A 313 -15.24 -11.46 -10.80
CA LEU A 313 -14.68 -12.81 -10.82
C LEU A 313 -14.10 -13.20 -12.18
N ARG A 314 -13.75 -12.23 -13.04
CA ARG A 314 -13.20 -12.52 -14.38
C ARG A 314 -11.96 -13.40 -14.28
N PRO A 315 -11.85 -14.47 -15.08
CA PRO A 315 -10.68 -15.32 -15.08
C PRO A 315 -9.47 -14.48 -15.50
N GLY A 316 -8.49 -14.35 -14.61
CA GLY A 316 -7.21 -13.69 -14.94
C GLY A 316 -6.49 -14.41 -16.06
N THR A 317 -6.49 -15.75 -16.01
CA THR A 317 -5.57 -16.60 -16.78
C THR A 317 -6.22 -17.87 -17.33
N VAL A 318 -7.50 -18.13 -17.02
CA VAL A 318 -8.15 -19.41 -17.30
C VAL A 318 -9.22 -19.23 -18.37
N SER A 319 -8.85 -19.53 -19.61
CA SER A 319 -9.81 -19.79 -20.67
C SER A 319 -10.64 -21.02 -20.26
N ALA A 320 -11.93 -20.82 -19.96
CA ALA A 320 -12.95 -21.86 -19.78
C ALA A 320 -13.16 -22.52 -18.40
N TYR A 321 -13.02 -21.80 -17.27
CA TYR A 321 -13.50 -22.30 -15.96
C TYR A 321 -14.58 -21.39 -15.37
N GLY A 322 -15.65 -21.99 -14.82
CA GLY A 322 -16.81 -21.29 -14.27
C GLY A 322 -16.47 -20.40 -13.06
N ALA A 323 -17.31 -19.40 -12.78
CA ALA A 323 -17.10 -18.38 -11.74
C ALA A 323 -16.86 -18.98 -10.33
N GLU A 324 -17.48 -20.11 -10.02
CA GLU A 324 -17.30 -20.84 -8.75
C GLU A 324 -15.88 -21.37 -8.56
N VAL A 325 -15.26 -21.90 -9.62
CA VAL A 325 -13.87 -22.40 -9.56
C VAL A 325 -12.90 -21.24 -9.37
N VAL A 326 -13.13 -20.13 -10.07
CA VAL A 326 -12.33 -18.90 -9.90
C VAL A 326 -12.49 -18.33 -8.49
N ARG A 327 -13.71 -18.37 -7.93
CA ARG A 327 -13.99 -17.95 -6.56
C ARG A 327 -13.22 -18.80 -5.55
N GLY A 328 -13.41 -20.12 -5.57
CA GLY A 328 -12.76 -21.02 -4.61
C GLY A 328 -11.23 -20.95 -4.66
N ASN A 329 -10.63 -20.82 -5.85
CA ASN A 329 -9.18 -20.65 -5.98
C ASN A 329 -8.69 -19.33 -5.35
N ARG A 330 -9.42 -18.23 -5.55
CA ARG A 330 -9.02 -16.91 -5.01
C ARG A 330 -9.27 -16.79 -3.52
N GLU A 331 -10.35 -17.39 -3.04
CA GLU A 331 -10.66 -17.54 -1.63
C GLU A 331 -9.51 -18.30 -0.93
N SER A 332 -9.12 -19.46 -1.46
CA SER A 332 -8.00 -20.24 -0.95
C SER A 332 -6.68 -19.45 -0.90
N ILE A 333 -6.38 -18.64 -1.93
CA ILE A 333 -5.20 -17.75 -1.91
C ILE A 333 -5.33 -16.67 -0.83
N GLN A 334 -6.51 -16.07 -0.67
CA GLN A 334 -6.74 -15.05 0.35
C GLN A 334 -6.57 -15.62 1.76
N ASP A 335 -7.12 -16.81 2.00
CA ASP A 335 -7.01 -17.50 3.29
C ASP A 335 -5.57 -17.93 3.56
N GLY A 336 -4.88 -18.48 2.55
CA GLY A 336 -3.47 -18.86 2.63
C GLY A 336 -2.55 -17.69 3.02
N ILE A 337 -2.83 -16.47 2.53
CA ILE A 337 -2.13 -15.26 2.97
C ILE A 337 -2.32 -15.05 4.48
N GLY A 338 -3.56 -15.13 4.98
CA GLY A 338 -3.88 -14.96 6.40
C GLY A 338 -3.22 -16.01 7.29
N GLU A 339 -3.17 -17.26 6.84
CA GLU A 339 -2.50 -18.36 7.53
C GLU A 339 -0.99 -18.16 7.60
N GLN A 340 -0.35 -17.79 6.49
CA GLN A 340 1.10 -17.59 6.44
C GLN A 340 1.57 -16.46 7.36
N ILE A 341 0.80 -15.36 7.45
CA ILE A 341 1.12 -14.24 8.35
C ILE A 341 1.03 -14.66 9.83
N THR A 342 0.17 -15.61 10.17
CA THR A 342 -0.16 -15.98 11.57
C THR A 342 0.52 -17.26 12.06
N MET A 343 1.42 -17.84 11.27
CA MET A 343 2.13 -19.07 11.60
C MET A 343 3.18 -18.82 12.70
N VAL A 344 3.05 -19.49 13.84
CA VAL A 344 3.83 -19.27 15.09
C VAL A 344 5.34 -19.51 14.91
N ASP A 345 5.74 -20.40 14.00
CA ASP A 345 7.13 -20.63 13.57
C ASP A 345 7.35 -20.27 12.09
N GLY A 346 6.46 -19.43 11.54
CA GLY A 346 6.47 -19.06 10.14
C GLY A 346 7.60 -18.09 9.79
N LEU A 347 7.76 -17.83 8.49
CA LEU A 347 8.76 -16.90 7.95
C LEU A 347 8.62 -15.45 8.47
N PHE A 348 7.53 -15.14 9.18
CA PHE A 348 7.23 -13.84 9.80
C PHE A 348 7.54 -13.77 11.30
N ALA A 349 7.73 -14.91 11.96
CA ALA A 349 7.94 -15.00 13.41
C ALA A 349 9.37 -14.61 13.83
N THR A 350 10.32 -14.53 12.88
CA THR A 350 11.68 -14.04 13.16
C THR A 350 11.66 -12.55 13.49
N ASP A 351 11.99 -12.22 14.73
CA ASP A 351 11.96 -10.87 15.27
C ASP A 351 12.99 -9.95 14.59
N GLU A 352 12.52 -8.94 13.86
CA GLU A 352 13.35 -7.85 13.33
C GLU A 352 13.35 -6.59 14.25
N GLY A 353 12.78 -6.69 15.46
CA GLY A 353 12.78 -5.63 16.47
C GLY A 353 11.76 -4.51 16.26
N ARG A 354 10.91 -4.58 15.22
CA ARG A 354 9.85 -3.58 14.94
C ARG A 354 8.47 -4.21 14.75
N PRO A 355 7.38 -3.60 15.26
CA PRO A 355 6.04 -4.08 14.97
C PRO A 355 5.73 -4.01 13.46
N LEU A 356 5.20 -5.10 12.89
CA LEU A 356 4.67 -5.14 11.54
C LEU A 356 3.38 -4.31 11.48
N GLN A 357 3.33 -3.32 10.59
CA GLN A 357 2.08 -2.65 10.26
C GLN A 357 1.35 -3.43 9.18
N MET A 358 0.18 -3.96 9.50
CA MET A 358 -0.68 -4.66 8.56
C MET A 358 -1.90 -3.77 8.27
N LEU A 359 -1.94 -3.28 7.03
CA LEU A 359 -3.00 -2.46 6.49
C LEU A 359 -3.94 -3.37 5.71
N ILE A 360 -5.17 -3.54 6.18
CA ILE A 360 -6.16 -4.43 5.54
C ILE A 360 -7.10 -3.57 4.71
N ALA A 361 -7.01 -3.69 3.38
CA ALA A 361 -7.88 -2.94 2.47
C ALA A 361 -8.98 -3.84 1.90
N ILE A 362 -10.22 -3.53 2.24
CA ILE A 362 -11.40 -4.14 1.62
C ILE A 362 -11.70 -3.34 0.36
N THR A 363 -11.44 -3.87 -0.84
CA THR A 363 -11.30 -3.10 -2.10
C THR A 363 -12.54 -3.07 -3.01
N LYS A 364 -13.67 -3.61 -2.57
CA LYS A 364 -14.93 -3.60 -3.34
C LYS A 364 -16.12 -3.21 -2.47
N CYS A 365 -15.95 -2.18 -1.64
CA CYS A 365 -17.01 -1.72 -0.74
C CYS A 365 -18.25 -1.17 -1.47
N ASP A 366 -18.17 -0.93 -2.77
CA ASP A 366 -19.33 -0.71 -3.65
C ASP A 366 -20.28 -1.91 -3.69
N LEU A 367 -19.77 -3.16 -3.68
CA LEU A 367 -20.60 -4.37 -3.59
C LEU A 367 -21.34 -4.42 -2.25
N ILE A 368 -20.64 -4.07 -1.16
CA ILE A 368 -21.22 -3.98 0.17
C ILE A 368 -22.30 -2.89 0.21
N ARG A 369 -22.00 -1.70 -0.32
CA ARG A 369 -22.98 -0.61 -0.42
C ARG A 369 -24.22 -1.05 -1.21
N ALA A 370 -24.04 -1.69 -2.36
CA ALA A 370 -25.13 -2.17 -3.19
C ALA A 370 -25.99 -3.19 -2.44
N ALA A 371 -25.36 -4.12 -1.70
CA ALA A 371 -26.07 -5.05 -0.85
C ALA A 371 -26.92 -4.33 0.22
N LEU A 372 -26.40 -3.28 0.84
CA LEU A 372 -27.12 -2.47 1.85
C LEU A 372 -28.27 -1.62 1.28
N GLU A 373 -28.33 -1.41 -0.04
CA GLU A 373 -29.50 -0.78 -0.68
C GLU A 373 -30.70 -1.74 -0.75
N ARG A 374 -30.49 -3.05 -0.51
CA ARG A 374 -31.56 -4.05 -0.48
C ARG A 374 -32.40 -3.89 0.80
N PRO A 375 -33.74 -3.89 0.68
CA PRO A 375 -34.61 -3.86 1.85
C PRO A 375 -34.33 -5.03 2.80
N GLY A 376 -34.07 -4.72 4.07
CA GLY A 376 -33.89 -5.70 5.14
C GLY A 376 -32.50 -6.30 5.27
N LEU A 377 -31.55 -6.00 4.35
CA LEU A 377 -30.16 -6.44 4.49
C LEU A 377 -29.36 -5.39 5.28
N THR A 378 -28.61 -5.86 6.27
CA THR A 378 -27.80 -5.04 7.17
C THR A 378 -26.35 -5.52 7.19
N LEU A 379 -25.42 -4.71 7.70
CA LEU A 379 -24.01 -5.11 7.82
C LEU A 379 -23.83 -6.44 8.57
N PRO A 380 -24.54 -6.71 9.70
CA PRO A 380 -24.52 -8.01 10.36
C PRO A 380 -24.87 -9.23 9.50
N ASP A 381 -25.58 -9.05 8.38
CA ASP A 381 -26.00 -10.13 7.48
C ASP A 381 -24.91 -10.48 6.43
N ILE A 382 -23.83 -9.70 6.35
CA ILE A 382 -22.70 -9.95 5.46
C ILE A 382 -21.75 -10.96 6.13
N GLY A 383 -22.12 -12.24 6.15
CA GLY A 383 -21.35 -13.28 6.83
C GLY A 383 -22.24 -14.32 7.50
N ALA A 384 -21.63 -15.20 8.30
CA ALA A 384 -22.41 -16.04 9.19
C ALA A 384 -22.98 -15.21 10.37
N PRO A 385 -24.09 -15.66 10.99
CA PRO A 385 -24.75 -14.91 12.05
C PRO A 385 -23.80 -14.50 13.19
N GLY A 386 -23.69 -13.19 13.42
CA GLY A 386 -22.92 -12.61 14.52
C GLY A 386 -21.43 -12.39 14.25
N ASP A 387 -20.89 -12.82 13.10
CA ASP A 387 -19.45 -12.69 12.84
C ASP A 387 -19.01 -11.23 12.68
N VAL A 388 -19.81 -10.42 11.99
CA VAL A 388 -19.54 -8.99 11.82
C VAL A 388 -19.59 -8.25 13.16
N GLU A 389 -20.60 -8.51 14.00
CA GLU A 389 -20.68 -7.94 15.36
C GLU A 389 -19.46 -8.35 16.19
N ARG A 390 -19.10 -9.63 16.17
CA ARG A 390 -17.97 -10.18 16.91
C ARG A 390 -16.65 -9.55 16.47
N GLY A 391 -16.42 -9.40 15.16
CA GLY A 391 -15.22 -8.79 14.62
C GLY A 391 -15.11 -7.31 15.00
N THR A 392 -16.19 -6.54 14.87
CA THR A 392 -16.22 -5.13 15.28
C THR A 392 -15.96 -4.97 16.77
N ALA A 393 -16.64 -5.76 17.62
CA ALA A 393 -16.43 -5.72 19.06
C ALA A 393 -15.00 -6.15 19.45
N SER A 394 -14.46 -7.18 18.79
CA SER A 394 -13.10 -7.67 19.04
C SER A 394 -12.06 -6.60 18.72
N TYR A 395 -12.19 -5.91 17.57
CA TYR A 395 -11.28 -4.82 17.22
C TYR A 395 -11.28 -3.71 18.28
N LEU A 396 -12.48 -3.29 18.74
CA LEU A 396 -12.62 -2.27 19.77
C LEU A 396 -11.98 -2.70 21.10
N ALA A 397 -12.17 -3.97 21.48
CA ALA A 397 -11.54 -4.55 22.68
C ALA A 397 -10.01 -4.55 22.57
N PHE A 398 -9.45 -4.99 21.44
CA PHE A 398 -8.00 -4.98 21.22
C PHE A 398 -7.42 -3.56 21.14
N ALA A 399 -8.15 -2.61 20.53
CA ALA A 399 -7.73 -1.22 20.44
C ALA A 399 -7.65 -0.56 21.83
N VAL A 400 -8.63 -0.80 22.70
CA VAL A 400 -8.63 -0.23 24.06
C VAL A 400 -7.57 -0.86 24.95
N GLU A 401 -7.34 -2.17 24.84
CA GLU A 401 -6.24 -2.83 25.56
C GLU A 401 -4.88 -2.27 25.16
N ARG A 402 -4.64 -2.11 23.85
CA ARG A 402 -3.38 -1.52 23.35
C ARG A 402 -3.19 -0.09 23.80
N TRP A 403 -4.24 0.72 23.72
CA TRP A 403 -4.22 2.10 24.18
C TRP A 403 -3.86 2.20 25.68
N ALA A 404 -4.52 1.38 26.51
CA ALA A 404 -4.30 1.36 27.95
C ALA A 404 -2.90 0.84 28.33
N GLN A 405 -2.40 -0.21 27.66
CA GLN A 405 -1.12 -0.85 28.00
C GLN A 405 0.10 -0.14 27.43
N ARG A 406 -0.01 0.47 26.25
CA ARG A 406 1.11 1.10 25.54
C ARG A 406 1.15 2.62 25.67
N SER A 407 0.18 3.21 26.38
CA SER A 407 0.01 4.66 26.50
C SER A 407 0.03 5.36 25.14
N THR A 408 -0.52 4.72 24.10
CA THR A 408 -0.59 5.29 22.76
C THR A 408 -1.47 6.54 22.82
N PRO A 409 -1.02 7.70 22.32
CA PRO A 409 -1.85 8.90 22.37
C PRO A 409 -3.07 8.73 21.46
N ALA A 410 -4.17 9.43 21.78
CA ALA A 410 -5.41 9.40 21.02
C ALA A 410 -5.92 10.83 20.84
N ASP A 411 -6.59 11.11 19.71
CA ASP A 411 -7.30 12.37 19.54
C ASP A 411 -8.46 12.48 20.55
N PRO A 412 -9.02 13.67 20.83
CA PRO A 412 -10.04 13.84 21.87
C PRO A 412 -11.26 12.93 21.70
N GLY A 413 -11.69 12.69 20.45
CA GLY A 413 -12.84 11.83 20.15
C GLY A 413 -12.54 10.34 20.38
N ALA A 414 -11.36 9.88 19.96
CA ALA A 414 -10.90 8.52 20.20
C ALA A 414 -10.66 8.30 21.70
N ALA A 415 -10.03 9.25 22.40
CA ALA A 415 -9.80 9.18 23.84
C ALA A 415 -11.11 9.06 24.63
N GLN A 416 -12.15 9.80 24.25
CA GLN A 416 -13.48 9.70 24.87
C GLN A 416 -14.07 8.28 24.70
N LEU A 417 -14.06 7.76 23.47
CA LEU A 417 -14.56 6.41 23.19
C LEU A 417 -13.75 5.33 23.93
N LEU A 418 -12.43 5.40 23.88
CA LEU A 418 -11.54 4.43 24.51
C LEU A 418 -11.66 4.46 26.04
N THR A 419 -11.83 5.65 26.64
CA THR A 419 -12.09 5.80 28.07
C THR A 419 -13.41 5.14 28.48
N TYR A 420 -14.48 5.33 27.68
CA TYR A 420 -15.75 4.65 27.90
C TYR A 420 -15.59 3.13 27.85
N LEU A 421 -14.93 2.61 26.81
CA LEU A 421 -14.69 1.17 26.66
C LEU A 421 -13.87 0.58 27.80
N TRP A 422 -12.83 1.30 28.27
CA TRP A 422 -11.93 0.85 29.33
C TRP A 422 -12.59 0.88 30.72
N GLY A 423 -13.33 1.96 31.01
CA GLY A 423 -13.87 2.24 32.33
C GLY A 423 -12.80 2.52 33.38
N ALA A 424 -13.19 2.41 34.66
CA ALA A 424 -12.25 2.45 35.77
C ALA A 424 -11.24 1.28 35.67
N SER A 425 -10.06 1.42 36.25
CA SER A 425 -9.04 0.35 36.29
C SER A 425 -9.55 -0.96 36.89
N SER A 426 -10.48 -0.88 37.85
CA SER A 426 -11.17 -2.01 38.49
C SER A 426 -12.30 -2.63 37.67
N THR A 427 -12.62 -2.08 36.49
CA THR A 427 -13.72 -2.59 35.64
C THR A 427 -13.41 -4.01 35.17
N GLU A 428 -14.34 -4.94 35.39
CA GLU A 428 -14.19 -6.34 34.99
C GLU A 428 -14.06 -6.50 33.46
N PRO A 429 -13.26 -7.46 32.96
CA PRO A 429 -13.14 -7.74 31.53
C PRO A 429 -14.48 -8.00 30.84
N ALA A 430 -15.41 -8.69 31.51
CA ALA A 430 -16.74 -8.97 30.98
C ALA A 430 -17.56 -7.68 30.76
N VAL A 431 -17.40 -6.67 31.61
CA VAL A 431 -18.07 -5.36 31.45
C VAL A 431 -17.47 -4.62 30.24
N ARG A 432 -16.15 -4.62 30.08
CA ARG A 432 -15.47 -4.01 28.92
C ARG A 432 -15.92 -4.64 27.61
N GLN A 433 -16.02 -5.98 27.58
CA GLN A 433 -16.52 -6.70 26.41
C GLN A 433 -17.98 -6.33 26.10
N ARG A 434 -18.87 -6.22 27.11
CA ARG A 434 -20.25 -5.77 26.89
C ARG A 434 -20.32 -4.36 26.30
N ARG A 435 -19.46 -3.44 26.76
CA ARG A 435 -19.38 -2.07 26.20
C ARG A 435 -18.89 -2.09 24.75
N ALA A 436 -17.89 -2.90 24.43
CA ALA A 436 -17.41 -3.07 23.06
C ALA A 436 -18.51 -3.60 22.12
N VAL A 437 -19.28 -4.59 22.57
CA VAL A 437 -20.44 -5.13 21.83
C VAL A 437 -21.54 -4.08 21.63
N GLN A 438 -21.85 -3.30 22.67
CA GLN A 438 -22.85 -2.23 22.57
C GLN A 438 -22.44 -1.16 21.55
N VAL A 439 -21.18 -0.71 21.59
CA VAL A 439 -20.66 0.25 20.59
C VAL A 439 -20.69 -0.38 19.21
N ALA A 440 -20.24 -1.64 19.06
CA ALA A 440 -20.28 -2.35 17.79
C ALA A 440 -21.70 -2.38 17.19
N ARG A 441 -22.73 -2.68 17.99
CA ARG A 441 -24.13 -2.64 17.55
C ARG A 441 -24.57 -1.26 17.07
N GLY A 442 -24.20 -0.19 17.79
CA GLY A 442 -24.49 1.18 17.36
C GLY A 442 -23.83 1.54 16.03
N LEU A 443 -22.54 1.20 15.87
CA LEU A 443 -21.80 1.41 14.63
C LEU A 443 -22.44 0.63 13.47
N LEU A 444 -22.70 -0.67 13.67
CA LEU A 444 -23.28 -1.53 12.64
C LEU A 444 -24.71 -1.11 12.28
N GLY A 445 -25.53 -0.72 13.26
CA GLY A 445 -26.87 -0.19 13.00
C GLY A 445 -26.87 1.10 12.19
N HIS A 446 -25.93 2.02 12.46
CA HIS A 446 -25.79 3.26 11.69
C HIS A 446 -25.27 3.02 10.27
N PHE A 447 -24.16 2.28 10.15
CA PHE A 447 -23.51 2.01 8.87
C PHE A 447 -24.18 0.91 8.04
N SER A 448 -25.27 0.32 8.53
CA SER A 448 -26.16 -0.48 7.68
C SER A 448 -26.97 0.37 6.70
N LYS A 449 -27.02 1.70 6.88
CA LYS A 449 -27.57 2.63 5.89
C LYS A 449 -26.53 2.89 4.80
N ALA A 450 -26.85 2.56 3.55
CA ALA A 450 -25.92 2.65 2.42
C ALA A 450 -25.26 4.04 2.27
N ASP A 451 -26.01 5.13 2.46
CA ASP A 451 -25.48 6.49 2.37
C ASP A 451 -24.49 6.80 3.51
N GLU A 452 -24.82 6.42 4.74
CA GLU A 452 -23.93 6.64 5.91
C GLU A 452 -22.65 5.81 5.79
N PHE A 453 -22.77 4.56 5.33
CA PHE A 453 -21.60 3.74 4.96
C PHE A 453 -20.74 4.45 3.91
N TRP A 454 -21.36 5.03 2.87
CA TRP A 454 -20.63 5.71 1.81
C TRP A 454 -19.93 7.00 2.27
N LYS A 455 -20.47 7.71 3.27
CA LYS A 455 -19.78 8.83 3.94
C LYS A 455 -18.50 8.38 4.66
N LEU A 456 -18.49 7.18 5.24
CA LEU A 456 -17.28 6.59 5.84
C LEU A 456 -16.26 6.19 4.76
N VAL A 457 -16.71 5.46 3.74
CA VAL A 457 -15.88 4.81 2.70
C VAL A 457 -15.33 5.80 1.67
N HIS A 458 -16.20 6.59 1.04
CA HIS A 458 -15.88 7.33 -0.18
C HIS A 458 -16.04 8.84 -0.02
N VAL A 459 -17.26 9.31 0.29
CA VAL A 459 -17.62 10.74 0.29
C VAL A 459 -16.85 11.52 1.34
N GLY A 460 -16.50 10.90 2.47
CA GLY A 460 -15.63 11.53 3.47
C GLY A 460 -16.28 12.61 4.32
N THR A 461 -17.59 12.74 4.33
CA THR A 461 -18.27 13.69 5.22
C THR A 461 -18.32 13.19 6.66
N ALA A 462 -18.56 14.11 7.60
CA ALA A 462 -18.74 13.78 9.00
C ALA A 462 -20.00 12.92 9.20
N ASN A 463 -19.98 12.04 10.20
CA ASN A 463 -21.13 11.23 10.60
C ASN A 463 -21.42 11.44 12.08
N GLU A 464 -22.68 11.31 12.46
CA GLU A 464 -23.09 11.27 13.85
C GLU A 464 -23.74 9.91 14.11
N VAL A 465 -23.07 9.09 14.91
CA VAL A 465 -23.51 7.72 15.21
C VAL A 465 -24.17 7.70 16.58
N HIS A 466 -25.42 7.24 16.62
CA HIS A 466 -26.11 7.01 17.88
C HIS A 466 -25.74 5.64 18.45
N ILE A 467 -25.25 5.61 19.69
CA ILE A 467 -24.99 4.36 20.40
C ILE A 467 -26.22 4.03 21.24
N PRO A 468 -26.87 2.88 21.01
CA PRO A 468 -28.07 2.53 21.76
C PRO A 468 -27.76 2.47 23.25
N GLY A 469 -28.61 3.09 24.06
CA GLY A 469 -28.49 3.05 25.53
C GLY A 469 -28.46 1.62 26.05
N GLY A 470 -27.61 1.36 27.04
CA GLY A 470 -27.60 0.10 27.78
C GLY A 470 -28.30 0.25 29.12
N ASP A 471 -28.72 -0.87 29.73
CA ASP A 471 -29.40 -0.92 31.04
C ASP A 471 -28.58 -0.45 32.24
N VAL A 472 -27.40 0.18 32.05
CA VAL A 472 -26.45 0.46 33.14
C VAL A 472 -26.13 1.95 33.22
N MET A 473 -26.16 2.46 34.45
CA MET A 473 -25.91 3.82 34.97
C MET A 473 -24.59 4.50 34.56
N ALA A 474 -23.82 3.96 33.61
CA ALA A 474 -22.62 4.63 33.10
C ALA A 474 -23.02 5.61 31.98
N GLU A 475 -22.47 6.82 32.00
CA GLU A 475 -22.57 7.78 30.89
C GLU A 475 -22.01 7.14 29.61
N VAL A 476 -22.89 6.56 28.80
CA VAL A 476 -22.59 6.13 27.44
C VAL A 476 -22.39 7.40 26.61
N PRO A 477 -21.38 7.51 25.75
CA PRO A 477 -21.43 8.51 24.69
C PRO A 477 -22.63 8.16 23.81
N GLN A 478 -23.77 8.80 24.06
CA GLN A 478 -25.01 8.59 23.30
C GLN A 478 -24.81 8.89 21.81
N HIS A 479 -23.85 9.76 21.51
CA HIS A 479 -23.50 10.20 20.17
C HIS A 479 -21.97 10.16 19.99
N ILE A 480 -21.52 9.56 18.89
CA ILE A 480 -20.13 9.61 18.42
C ILE A 480 -20.11 10.41 17.13
N ARG A 481 -19.46 11.59 17.15
CA ARG A 481 -19.21 12.38 15.95
C ARG A 481 -17.95 11.85 15.25
N VAL A 482 -18.13 11.09 14.19
CA VAL A 482 -17.04 10.66 13.32
C VAL A 482 -16.59 11.85 12.46
N PRO A 483 -15.32 12.29 12.55
CA PRO A 483 -14.83 13.46 11.82
C PRO A 483 -14.94 13.31 10.30
N SER A 484 -15.06 14.41 9.57
CA SER A 484 -14.91 14.41 8.11
C SER A 484 -13.47 14.06 7.70
N ILE A 485 -13.25 13.81 6.41
CA ILE A 485 -11.91 13.55 5.89
C ILE A 485 -11.01 14.79 5.99
N ASP A 486 -11.56 15.99 5.86
CA ASP A 486 -10.78 17.23 6.00
C ASP A 486 -10.36 17.45 7.47
N GLU A 487 -11.28 17.24 8.43
CA GLU A 487 -10.95 17.28 9.86
C GLU A 487 -9.93 16.20 10.25
N HIS A 488 -10.03 15.03 9.62
CA HIS A 488 -9.09 13.94 9.78
C HIS A 488 -7.70 14.30 9.25
N LEU A 489 -7.60 14.87 8.04
CA LEU A 489 -6.34 15.36 7.46
C LEU A 489 -5.70 16.43 8.35
N ASP A 490 -6.49 17.41 8.79
CA ASP A 490 -6.04 18.48 9.67
C ASP A 490 -5.54 17.97 11.01
N SER A 491 -6.03 16.82 11.48
CA SER A 491 -5.57 16.17 12.70
C SER A 491 -4.34 15.30 12.45
N ALA A 492 -4.36 14.51 11.37
CA ALA A 492 -3.35 13.51 11.03
C ALA A 492 -2.00 14.09 10.57
N LEU A 493 -2.03 15.32 10.08
CA LEU A 493 -0.88 16.01 9.52
C LEU A 493 -0.23 17.00 10.49
N ARG A 494 -0.79 17.14 11.70
CA ARG A 494 -0.16 17.95 12.75
C ARG A 494 1.13 17.29 13.23
N PRO A 495 2.23 18.05 13.39
CA PRO A 495 3.45 17.54 14.01
C PRO A 495 3.17 16.87 15.36
N GLY A 496 3.69 15.66 15.57
CA GLY A 496 3.46 14.88 16.80
C GLY A 496 2.18 14.04 16.84
N SER A 497 1.39 14.04 15.75
CA SER A 497 0.19 13.19 15.63
C SER A 497 0.43 11.83 14.96
N ASP A 498 1.67 11.53 14.53
CA ASP A 498 2.04 10.32 13.77
C ASP A 498 1.61 9.02 14.47
N ALA A 499 1.76 8.96 15.80
CA ALA A 499 1.44 7.80 16.62
C ALA A 499 0.03 7.86 17.24
N GLN A 500 -0.76 8.90 16.95
CA GLN A 500 -2.07 9.08 17.56
C GLN A 500 -3.13 8.14 16.95
N ILE A 501 -3.94 7.54 17.81
CA ILE A 501 -5.19 6.88 17.41
C ILE A 501 -6.19 7.98 17.05
N LEU A 502 -6.56 8.06 15.77
CA LEU A 502 -7.58 9.00 15.31
C LEU A 502 -8.96 8.35 15.31
N LEU A 503 -9.99 9.10 15.72
CA LEU A 503 -11.34 8.55 15.85
C LEU A 503 -11.86 7.97 14.53
N ARG A 504 -11.65 8.68 13.40
CA ARG A 504 -12.09 8.20 12.08
C ARG A 504 -11.41 6.88 11.71
N ASP A 505 -10.11 6.72 12.00
CA ASP A 505 -9.36 5.48 11.73
C ASP A 505 -9.83 4.34 12.64
N LEU A 506 -10.12 4.63 13.92
CA LEU A 506 -10.65 3.67 14.90
C LEU A 506 -12.01 3.13 14.46
N ILE A 507 -12.92 4.01 14.02
CA ILE A 507 -14.26 3.62 13.54
C ILE A 507 -14.18 2.86 12.22
N MET A 508 -13.41 3.37 11.25
CA MET A 508 -13.15 2.68 9.98
C MET A 508 -12.59 1.28 10.23
N SER A 509 -11.64 1.16 11.17
CA SER A 509 -11.00 -0.11 11.47
C SER A 509 -11.91 -1.08 12.22
N ALA A 510 -12.77 -0.59 13.12
CA ALA A 510 -13.75 -1.43 13.81
C ALA A 510 -14.80 -2.01 12.85
N VAL A 511 -15.36 -1.19 11.97
CA VAL A 511 -16.32 -1.65 10.95
C VAL A 511 -15.61 -2.57 9.94
N GLY A 512 -14.40 -2.22 9.51
CA GLY A 512 -13.60 -3.03 8.59
C GLY A 512 -13.19 -4.38 9.16
N CYS A 513 -12.86 -4.47 10.45
CA CYS A 513 -12.58 -5.76 11.08
C CYS A 513 -13.84 -6.64 11.14
N GLY A 514 -14.99 -6.06 11.48
CA GLY A 514 -16.28 -6.78 11.43
C GLY A 514 -16.57 -7.33 10.03
N LEU A 515 -16.47 -6.50 9.01
CA LEU A 515 -16.65 -6.93 7.62
C LEU A 515 -15.67 -8.04 7.24
N ALA A 516 -14.38 -7.90 7.56
CA ALA A 516 -13.41 -8.94 7.25
C ALA A 516 -13.70 -10.27 7.97
N TYR A 517 -14.23 -10.23 9.20
CA TYR A 517 -14.74 -11.44 9.89
C TYR A 517 -15.88 -12.09 9.10
N GLY A 518 -16.87 -11.28 8.71
CA GLY A 518 -18.00 -11.73 7.89
C GLY A 518 -17.60 -12.30 6.52
N LEU A 519 -16.49 -11.82 5.95
CA LEU A 519 -15.87 -12.32 4.71
C LEU A 519 -14.96 -13.55 4.93
N GLY A 520 -15.04 -14.22 6.09
CA GLY A 520 -14.34 -15.47 6.38
C GLY A 520 -12.95 -15.33 7.02
N GLN A 521 -12.47 -14.10 7.27
CA GLN A 521 -11.08 -13.88 7.73
C GLN A 521 -10.93 -13.89 9.27
N GLN A 522 -11.97 -14.32 9.99
CA GLN A 522 -12.01 -14.30 11.47
C GLN A 522 -10.80 -14.99 12.11
N SER A 523 -10.46 -16.21 11.68
CA SER A 523 -9.39 -17.00 12.30
C SER A 523 -8.03 -16.33 12.19
N ALA A 524 -7.70 -15.80 11.00
CA ALA A 524 -6.44 -15.09 10.77
C ALA A 524 -6.39 -13.80 11.59
N LEU A 525 -7.44 -12.97 11.55
CA LEU A 525 -7.46 -11.69 12.24
C LEU A 525 -7.43 -11.85 13.77
N TYR A 526 -8.15 -12.83 14.30
CA TYR A 526 -8.11 -13.13 15.74
C TYR A 526 -6.70 -13.50 16.21
N ARG A 527 -5.96 -14.30 15.42
CA ARG A 527 -4.54 -14.60 15.70
C ARG A 527 -3.68 -13.35 15.62
N MET A 528 -3.77 -12.59 14.54
CA MET A 528 -2.97 -11.36 14.35
C MET A 528 -3.18 -10.33 15.47
N HIS A 529 -4.41 -10.18 15.98
CA HIS A 529 -4.70 -9.25 17.07
C HIS A 529 -3.96 -9.58 18.37
N ARG A 530 -3.74 -10.88 18.63
CA ARG A 530 -3.05 -11.39 19.82
C ARG A 530 -1.53 -11.29 19.73
N GLU A 531 -0.99 -11.10 18.52
CA GLU A 531 0.43 -10.91 18.32
C GLU A 531 0.84 -9.48 18.70
N PRO A 532 1.71 -9.30 19.72
CA PRO A 532 2.11 -7.96 20.17
C PRO A 532 2.96 -7.22 19.13
N TRP A 533 3.57 -7.95 18.20
CA TRP A 533 4.40 -7.42 17.13
C TRP A 533 3.60 -7.09 15.86
N ILE A 534 2.29 -7.29 15.79
CA ILE A 534 1.46 -6.89 14.64
C ILE A 534 0.57 -5.71 15.02
N THR A 535 0.45 -4.70 14.17
CA THR A 535 -0.56 -3.63 14.28
C THR A 535 -1.52 -3.68 13.10
N LEU A 536 -2.82 -3.80 13.40
CA LEU A 536 -3.87 -3.89 12.39
C LEU A 536 -4.60 -2.56 12.22
N ARG A 537 -4.72 -2.11 10.96
CA ARG A 537 -5.60 -1.01 10.55
C ARG A 537 -6.41 -1.45 9.34
N PHE A 538 -7.69 -1.10 9.29
CA PHE A 538 -8.54 -1.49 8.17
C PHE A 538 -9.00 -0.27 7.39
N PHE A 539 -9.13 -0.44 6.08
CA PHE A 539 -9.51 0.59 5.14
C PHE A 539 -10.62 0.04 4.25
N LEU A 540 -11.80 0.62 4.38
CA LEU A 540 -12.96 0.27 3.55
C LEU A 540 -12.90 1.07 2.28
N CYS A 541 -12.34 0.49 1.23
CA CYS A 541 -12.09 1.18 -0.01
C CYS A 541 -13.09 0.71 -1.07
N SER A 542 -13.70 1.65 -1.79
CA SER A 542 -14.23 1.36 -3.13
C SER A 542 -13.31 2.03 -4.14
N PRO A 543 -12.11 1.47 -4.37
CA PRO A 543 -11.34 1.89 -5.49
C PRO A 543 -12.21 1.60 -6.74
N LEU A 544 -12.87 0.45 -6.87
CA LEU A 544 -13.65 0.02 -8.05
C LEU A 544 -14.98 0.77 -8.26
N ALA A 545 -14.95 2.09 -8.45
CA ALA A 545 -16.17 2.86 -8.72
C ALA A 545 -16.98 2.37 -9.94
N THR A 546 -16.44 1.48 -10.79
CA THR A 546 -17.24 0.56 -11.59
C THR A 546 -16.47 -0.66 -12.09
N VAL A 547 -17.09 -1.83 -11.96
CA VAL A 547 -16.74 -3.05 -12.72
C VAL A 547 -16.67 -2.66 -14.21
N PRO A 548 -15.58 -2.97 -14.96
CA PRO A 548 -15.39 -2.40 -16.28
C PRO A 548 -16.41 -2.79 -17.35
N ILE A 549 -17.43 -3.60 -17.05
CA ILE A 549 -18.51 -3.90 -18.01
C ILE A 549 -19.83 -4.06 -17.24
N ALA A 550 -20.75 -3.12 -17.45
CA ALA A 550 -22.20 -3.28 -17.26
C ALA A 550 -22.91 -2.51 -18.37
N VAL A 551 -24.05 -3.03 -18.83
CA VAL A 551 -24.67 -2.70 -20.12
C VAL A 551 -25.68 -1.53 -20.01
N ASP A 552 -26.05 -1.01 -18.81
CA ASP A 552 -26.81 0.25 -18.59
C ASP A 552 -27.05 0.53 -17.06
N ASP A 553 -27.46 1.70 -16.54
CA ASP A 553 -27.09 3.09 -16.90
C ASP A 553 -27.30 4.17 -15.79
N ILE A 554 -27.31 3.92 -14.46
CA ILE A 554 -27.21 5.06 -13.49
C ILE A 554 -26.36 4.77 -12.26
N ARG A 555 -26.47 3.59 -11.64
CA ARG A 555 -25.71 3.23 -10.43
C ARG A 555 -24.42 2.45 -10.69
N LEU A 556 -24.20 2.06 -11.95
CA LEU A 556 -23.16 1.12 -12.37
C LEU A 556 -22.57 1.49 -13.75
N LYS A 557 -22.62 2.77 -14.16
CA LYS A 557 -22.01 3.19 -15.43
C LYS A 557 -20.50 2.94 -15.39
N PRO A 558 -19.92 2.07 -16.23
CA PRO A 558 -18.48 2.07 -16.42
C PRO A 558 -18.03 3.50 -16.69
N LEU A 559 -16.93 3.94 -16.07
CA LEU A 559 -16.34 5.23 -16.40
C LEU A 559 -16.20 5.28 -17.93
N ASP A 560 -16.79 6.29 -18.59
CA ASP A 560 -16.71 6.52 -20.04
C ASP A 560 -15.27 6.25 -20.48
N PRO A 561 -14.93 5.29 -21.37
CA PRO A 561 -13.55 4.95 -21.73
C PRO A 561 -12.66 6.16 -22.09
N ARG A 562 -13.28 7.28 -22.48
CA ARG A 562 -12.64 8.57 -22.78
C ARG A 562 -12.53 9.49 -21.55
N SER A 563 -13.36 9.28 -20.53
CA SER A 563 -13.19 9.87 -19.20
C SER A 563 -11.83 9.45 -18.63
N ARG A 564 -11.07 10.48 -18.28
CA ARG A 564 -9.85 10.35 -17.51
C ARG A 564 -10.23 9.71 -16.17
N PHE A 565 -9.28 9.02 -15.54
CA PHE A 565 -9.37 8.58 -14.14
C PHE A 565 -10.10 9.66 -13.30
N PRO A 566 -10.95 9.30 -12.31
CA PRO A 566 -11.56 10.31 -11.43
C PRO A 566 -10.48 11.29 -11.03
N ARG A 567 -10.76 12.57 -11.22
CA ARG A 567 -9.70 13.58 -11.16
C ARG A 567 -9.10 13.53 -9.76
N VAL A 568 -7.82 13.85 -9.68
CA VAL A 568 -7.05 13.86 -8.42
C VAL A 568 -7.73 14.66 -7.30
N GLU A 569 -8.60 15.61 -7.67
CA GLU A 569 -9.45 16.44 -6.81
C GLU A 569 -10.67 15.73 -6.20
N ASP A 570 -11.08 14.56 -6.69
CA ASP A 570 -12.13 13.73 -6.09
C ASP A 570 -11.52 12.86 -4.97
N ARG A 571 -11.25 13.48 -3.82
CA ARG A 571 -10.71 12.78 -2.63
C ARG A 571 -11.69 11.69 -2.18
N ALA A 572 -11.20 10.45 -2.12
CA ALA A 572 -11.91 9.34 -1.47
C ALA A 572 -11.36 9.13 -0.07
N ALA A 573 -12.23 9.19 0.94
CA ALA A 573 -11.83 9.12 2.35
C ALA A 573 -10.93 7.92 2.70
N ALA A 574 -11.34 6.70 2.33
CA ALA A 574 -10.59 5.51 2.71
C ALA A 574 -9.22 5.41 2.04
N LEU A 575 -9.13 5.82 0.77
CA LEU A 575 -7.85 5.89 0.07
C LEU A 575 -6.93 6.95 0.67
N THR A 576 -7.50 8.05 1.16
CA THR A 576 -6.74 9.14 1.79
C THR A 576 -6.17 8.68 3.12
N GLN A 577 -6.98 8.03 3.96
CA GLN A 577 -6.53 7.40 5.19
C GLN A 577 -5.47 6.33 4.93
N LEU A 578 -5.66 5.50 3.91
CA LEU A 578 -4.68 4.48 3.53
C LEU A 578 -3.36 5.11 3.05
N LEU A 579 -3.43 6.16 2.23
CA LEU A 579 -2.25 6.87 1.76
C LEU A 579 -1.48 7.49 2.93
N LEU A 580 -2.15 8.12 3.90
CA LEU A 580 -1.51 8.63 5.12
C LEU A 580 -0.85 7.52 5.94
N ALA A 581 -1.48 6.34 6.01
CA ALA A 581 -0.89 5.18 6.66
C ALA A 581 0.38 4.70 5.93
N VAL A 582 0.34 4.67 4.60
CA VAL A 582 1.47 4.27 3.73
C VAL A 582 2.62 5.29 3.75
N LEU A 583 2.36 6.59 3.87
CA LEU A 583 3.39 7.62 3.68
C LEU A 583 4.29 7.90 4.89
N GLY A 584 3.98 7.40 6.08
CA GLY A 584 4.85 7.72 7.22
C GLY A 584 4.37 7.25 8.59
N ARG A 585 3.10 6.87 8.74
CA ARG A 585 2.64 6.20 9.97
C ARG A 585 3.03 4.73 10.06
N ALA A 586 3.55 4.15 8.97
CA ALA A 586 3.98 2.76 8.93
C ALA A 586 5.32 2.52 9.67
N ARG A 587 6.23 3.50 9.61
CA ARG A 587 7.63 3.34 10.03
C ARG A 587 7.93 3.92 11.42
N ARG A 588 6.97 4.61 12.03
CA ARG A 588 7.13 5.38 13.27
C ARG A 588 6.25 4.84 14.39
#